data_AF-A0A3M1ACT1-F1
#
_entry.id   AF-A0A3M1ACT1-F1
#
_cell.length_a   1.000
_cell.length_b   1.000
_cell.length_c   1.000
_cell.angle_alpha   90.00
_cell.angle_beta   90.00
_cell.angle_gamma   90.00
#
_symmetry.space_group_name_H-M   'P 1'
#
loop_
_entity.id
_entity.type
_entity.pdbx_description
1 polymer ?
#
loop_
_entity_poly.entity_id
_entity_poly.type
_entity_poly.pdbx_seq_one_letter_code
_entity_poly.pdbx_strand_id
1 'polypeptide(L)' 'GLGAMGEAGVTKALEILQREFDLTMAFCGRRRVEEVDRDILLVPEDFEGRWKDWGPRKRRS' A
#
# COMPACT_ATOMS: atom_id res chain seq x y z
N GLY A 1 12.08 12.87 -16.49
CA GLY A 1 11.56 11.49 -16.45
C GLY A 1 10.06 11.45 -16.24
N LEU A 2 9.57 11.90 -15.09
CA LEU A 2 8.15 11.88 -14.68
C LEU A 2 7.23 12.95 -15.32
N GLY A 3 7.74 13.74 -16.28
CA GLY A 3 6.98 14.80 -16.97
C GLY A 3 6.86 14.63 -18.49
N ALA A 4 7.31 13.50 -19.06
CA ALA A 4 7.49 13.38 -20.51
C ALA A 4 6.23 13.01 -21.32
N MET A 5 5.08 12.73 -20.67
CA MET A 5 3.78 12.51 -21.35
C MET A 5 2.56 13.08 -20.59
N GLY A 6 2.77 13.92 -19.57
CA GLY A 6 1.67 14.51 -18.79
C GLY A 6 0.76 13.45 -18.14
N GLU A 7 -0.56 13.62 -18.30
CA GLU A 7 -1.61 12.73 -17.80
C GLU A 7 -1.44 11.27 -18.24
N ALA A 8 -0.98 11.03 -19.46
CA ALA A 8 -0.75 9.67 -19.96
C ALA A 8 0.38 8.96 -19.20
N GLY A 9 1.40 9.72 -18.77
CA GLY A 9 2.48 9.18 -17.93
C GLY A 9 1.99 8.80 -16.53
N VAL A 10 1.14 9.64 -15.92
CA VAL A 10 0.53 9.36 -14.61
C VAL A 10 -0.40 8.16 -14.69
N THR A 11 -1.26 8.12 -15.72
CA THR A 11 -2.17 6.99 -15.98
C THR A 11 -1.39 5.70 -16.13
N LYS A 12 -0.30 5.72 -16.91
CA LYS A 12 0.53 4.54 -17.10
C LYS A 12 1.15 4.06 -15.79
N ALA A 13 1.62 4.97 -14.95
CA ALA A 13 2.17 4.63 -13.64
C ALA A 13 1.10 3.98 -12.74
N LEU A 14 -0.11 4.54 -12.70
CA LEU A 14 -1.22 3.99 -11.91
C LEU A 14 -1.66 2.61 -12.40
N GLU A 15 -1.71 2.38 -13.71
CA GLU A 15 -2.02 1.06 -14.29
C GLU A 15 -0.98 -0.01 -13.92
N ILE A 16 0.31 0.36 -13.93
CA ILE A 16 1.39 -0.55 -13.52
C ILE A 16 1.23 -0.91 -12.04
N LEU A 17 1.08 0.10 -11.19
CA LEU A 17 0.88 -0.09 -9.75
C LEU A 17 -0.33 -0.96 -9.45
N GLN A 18 -1.44 -0.74 -10.15
CA GLN A 18 -2.65 -1.55 -9.98
C GLN A 18 -2.41 -3.03 -10.31
N ARG A 19 -1.71 -3.32 -11.43
CA ARG A 19 -1.40 -4.71 -11.83
C ARG A 19 -0.45 -5.41 -10.86
N GLU A 20 0.59 -4.71 -10.43
CA GLU A 20 1.56 -5.28 -9.48
C GLU A 20 0.93 -5.53 -8.11
N PHE A 21 0.06 -4.61 -7.67
CA PHE A 21 -0.68 -4.78 -6.43
C PHE A 21 -1.64 -5.96 -6.48
N ASP A 22 -2.41 -6.13 -7.57
CA ASP A 22 -3.31 -7.27 -7.76
C ASP A 22 -2.57 -8.62 -7.75
N LEU A 23 -1.44 -8.70 -8.48
CA LEU A 23 -0.60 -9.88 -8.50
C LEU A 23 -0.03 -10.21 -7.10
N THR A 24 0.40 -9.18 -6.36
CA THR A 24 0.92 -9.35 -5.00
C THR A 24 -0.16 -9.85 -4.05
N MET A 25 -1.38 -9.28 -4.12
CA MET A 25 -2.52 -9.75 -3.32
C MET A 25 -2.84 -11.23 -3.60
N ALA A 26 -2.82 -11.64 -4.87
CA ALA A 26 -3.04 -13.03 -5.25
C ALA A 26 -2.00 -13.97 -4.61
N PHE A 27 -0.72 -13.57 -4.56
CA PHE A 27 0.32 -14.33 -3.88
C PHE A 27 0.14 -14.38 -2.36
N CYS A 28 -0.44 -13.34 -1.76
CA CYS A 28 -0.81 -13.33 -0.35
C CYS A 28 -2.17 -14.02 -0.07
N GLY A 29 -2.80 -14.64 -1.06
CA GLY A 29 -4.11 -15.30 -0.91
C GLY A 29 -5.28 -14.33 -0.69
N ARG A 30 -5.12 -13.05 -1.06
CA ARG A 30 -6.15 -12.01 -0.97
C ARG A 30 -6.78 -11.79 -2.34
N ARG A 31 -8.10 -11.61 -2.38
CA ARG A 31 -8.83 -11.32 -3.63
C ARG A 31 -9.49 -9.95 -3.64
N ARG A 32 -9.61 -9.33 -2.46
CA ARG A 32 -10.18 -7.99 -2.31
C ARG A 32 -9.30 -7.14 -1.42
N VAL A 33 -9.28 -5.84 -1.68
CA VAL A 33 -8.45 -4.89 -0.93
C VAL A 33 -8.85 -4.81 0.54
N GLU A 34 -10.13 -5.07 0.88
CA GLU A 34 -10.58 -5.08 2.27
C GLU A 34 -10.05 -6.27 3.08
N GLU A 35 -9.44 -7.26 2.41
CA GLU A 35 -8.81 -8.42 3.04
C GLU A 35 -7.30 -8.19 3.30
N VAL A 36 -6.76 -7.03 2.90
CA VAL A 36 -5.37 -6.66 3.16
C VAL A 36 -5.26 -6.10 4.58
N ASP A 37 -4.65 -6.87 5.47
CA ASP A 37 -4.46 -6.48 6.86
C ASP A 37 -3.00 -6.72 7.35
N ARG A 38 -2.74 -6.64 8.66
CA ARG A 38 -1.38 -6.75 9.22
C ARG A 38 -0.84 -8.19 9.22
N ASP A 39 -1.68 -9.20 9.04
CA ASP A 39 -1.27 -10.61 9.08
C ASP A 39 -0.38 -11.04 7.91
N ILE A 40 -0.43 -10.32 6.78
CA ILE A 40 0.43 -10.55 5.61
C ILE A 40 1.81 -9.90 5.75
N LEU A 41 2.05 -9.14 6.81
CA LEU A 41 3.29 -8.39 7.02
C LEU A 41 4.15 -9.05 8.11
N LEU A 42 5.39 -9.39 7.74
CA LEU A 42 6.44 -9.70 8.69
C LEU A 42 7.18 -8.39 9.03
N VAL A 43 6.94 -7.87 10.22
CA VAL A 43 7.53 -6.59 10.68
C VAL A 43 8.65 -6.89 11.69
N PRO A 44 9.92 -6.61 11.34
CA PRO A 44 11.03 -6.73 12.29
C PRO A 44 10.86 -5.78 13.49
N GLU A 45 11.41 -6.14 14.65
CA GLU A 45 11.26 -5.39 15.91
C GLU A 45 11.60 -3.90 15.78
N ASP A 46 12.61 -3.55 14.97
CA ASP A 46 13.12 -2.18 14.82
C ASP A 46 12.53 -1.40 13.62
N PHE A 47 11.50 -1.92 12.93
CA PHE A 47 11.02 -1.33 11.68
C PHE A 47 9.94 -0.23 11.84
N GLU A 48 9.04 -0.33 12.84
CA GLU A 48 7.85 0.55 12.92
C GLU A 48 8.17 2.01 13.33
N GLY A 49 9.25 2.24 14.08
CA GLY A 49 9.78 3.57 14.42
C GLY A 49 8.72 4.59 14.88
N ARG A 50 8.89 5.86 14.45
CA ARG A 50 7.99 6.98 14.79
C ARG A 50 6.57 6.86 14.22
N TRP A 51 6.33 5.90 13.33
CA TRP A 51 5.05 5.78 12.62
C TRP A 51 4.08 4.81 13.30
N LYS A 52 4.49 4.10 14.35
CA LYS A 52 3.66 3.14 15.08
C LYS A 52 2.35 3.75 15.61
N ASP A 53 2.42 5.01 16.06
CA ASP A 53 1.27 5.73 16.63
C ASP A 53 0.55 6.63 15.60
N TRP A 54 0.96 6.57 14.32
CA TRP A 54 0.32 7.32 13.24
C TRP A 54 -0.97 6.61 12.80
N GLY A 55 -2.03 6.88 13.54
CA GLY A 55 -3.41 6.50 13.22
C GLY A 55 -4.38 7.58 13.70
N PRO A 56 -5.67 7.52 13.34
CA PRO A 56 -6.66 8.46 13.85
C PRO A 56 -6.61 8.45 15.37
N ARG A 57 -6.14 9.56 15.97
CA ARG A 57 -6.11 9.70 17.43
C ARG A 57 -7.53 9.43 17.92
N LYS A 58 -7.75 8.32 18.63
CA LYS A 58 -9.00 8.16 19.38
C LYS A 58 -9.09 9.39 20.26
N ARG A 59 -10.11 10.24 20.02
CA ARG A 59 -10.44 11.37 20.90
C ARG A 59 -10.54 10.77 22.30
N ARG A 60 -9.52 10.98 23.14
CA ARG A 60 -9.64 10.68 24.55
C ARG A 60 -10.77 11.58 25.04
N SER A 61 -11.82 10.95 25.55
CA SER A 61 -12.82 11.60 26.42
C SER A 61 -12.12 12.14 27.65
#